data_AF-A0A953G8C2-F1
#
_entry.id   AF-A0A953G8C2-F1
#
_cell.length_a   1.000
_cell.length_b   1.000
_cell.length_c   1.000
_cell.angle_alpha   90.00
_cell.angle_beta   90.00
_cell.angle_gamma   90.00
#
_symmetry.space_group_name_H-M   'P 1'
#
loop_
_entity.id
_entity.type
_entity.pdbx_description
1 polymer ?
#
loop_
_entity_poly.entity_id
_entity_poly.type
_entity_poly.pdbx_seq_one_letter_code
_entity_poly.pdbx_strand_id
1 'polypeptide(L)'
;MTTEKYEGKLDAFIGRHVDELVYAWGPPDKSYTFQNGTSIMEYAYDDIDQVGDDTPGSPRQIVHYKCKTKFEIDQNGIIRTWSWLGNDCQSY
;
A
#
# COMPACT_ATOMS: atom_id res chain seq x y z
N MET A 1 -7.07 -12.35 7.01
CA MET A 1 -7.28 -11.28 6.00
C MET A 1 -7.02 -11.87 4.63
N THR A 2 -7.49 -11.23 3.56
CA THR A 2 -7.20 -11.70 2.20
C THR A 2 -6.80 -10.53 1.33
N THR A 3 -5.92 -10.80 0.37
CA THR A 3 -5.53 -9.89 -0.69
C THR A 3 -6.76 -9.33 -1.42
N GLU A 4 -7.79 -10.15 -1.69
CA GLU A 4 -9.02 -9.71 -2.36
C GLU A 4 -9.75 -8.57 -1.64
N LYS A 5 -9.81 -8.58 -0.29
CA LYS A 5 -10.40 -7.47 0.47
C LYS A 5 -9.57 -6.19 0.36
N TYR A 6 -8.25 -6.33 0.29
CA TYR A 6 -7.35 -5.21 0.10
C TYR A 6 -7.54 -4.61 -1.31
N GLU A 7 -7.49 -5.44 -2.34
CA GLU A 7 -7.69 -5.05 -3.73
C GLU A 7 -9.06 -4.38 -3.94
N GLY A 8 -10.12 -4.88 -3.31
CA GLY A 8 -11.44 -4.22 -3.34
C GLY A 8 -11.45 -2.82 -2.73
N LYS A 9 -10.63 -2.54 -1.71
CA LYS A 9 -10.45 -1.17 -1.19
C LYS A 9 -9.69 -0.29 -2.18
N LEU A 10 -8.70 -0.84 -2.89
CA LEU A 10 -7.94 -0.11 -3.91
C LEU A 10 -8.82 0.22 -5.13
N ASP A 11 -9.62 -0.75 -5.59
CA ASP A 11 -10.56 -0.59 -6.69
C ASP A 11 -11.59 0.51 -6.43
N ALA A 12 -12.00 0.68 -5.17
CA ALA A 12 -12.93 1.74 -4.78
C ALA A 12 -12.42 3.16 -5.09
N PHE A 13 -11.10 3.35 -5.23
CA PHE A 13 -10.49 4.63 -5.60
C PHE A 13 -10.36 4.86 -7.11
N ILE A 14 -10.51 3.82 -7.94
CA ILE A 14 -10.41 3.97 -9.40
C ILE A 14 -11.48 4.93 -9.91
N GLY A 15 -11.06 5.92 -10.71
CA GLY A 15 -11.93 6.95 -11.26
C GLY A 15 -12.27 8.09 -10.29
N ARG A 16 -11.83 8.03 -9.03
CA ARG A 16 -11.98 9.12 -8.05
C ARG A 16 -10.81 10.09 -8.13
N HIS A 17 -11.01 11.28 -7.54
CA HIS A 17 -9.94 12.26 -7.42
C HIS A 17 -8.96 11.85 -6.31
N VAL A 18 -7.68 12.12 -6.50
CA VAL A 18 -6.59 11.77 -5.59
C VAL A 18 -6.77 12.34 -4.19
N ASP A 19 -7.44 13.48 -4.05
CA ASP A 19 -7.74 14.07 -2.74
C ASP A 19 -8.59 13.16 -1.85
N GLU A 20 -9.47 12.33 -2.43
CA GLU A 20 -10.27 11.37 -1.66
C GLU A 20 -9.39 10.27 -1.05
N LEU A 21 -8.38 9.82 -1.80
CA LEU A 21 -7.39 8.87 -1.31
C LEU A 21 -6.56 9.50 -0.19
N VAL A 22 -6.07 10.72 -0.39
CA VAL A 22 -5.29 11.45 0.63
C VAL A 22 -6.11 11.73 1.88
N TYR A 23 -7.41 12.02 1.74
CA TYR A 23 -8.30 12.20 2.88
C TYR A 23 -8.51 10.91 3.67
N ALA A 24 -8.63 9.77 2.97
CA ALA A 24 -8.86 8.48 3.61
C ALA A 24 -7.60 7.90 4.26
N TRP A 25 -6.44 8.02 3.61
CA TRP A 25 -5.21 7.31 3.98
C TRP A 25 -4.11 8.22 4.51
N GLY A 26 -4.28 9.55 4.39
CA GLY A 26 -3.24 10.53 4.68
C GLY A 26 -2.37 10.84 3.46
N PRO A 27 -1.37 11.74 3.61
CA PRO A 27 -0.42 12.03 2.54
C PRO A 27 0.42 10.80 2.17
N PRO A 28 0.84 10.65 0.90
CA PRO A 28 1.66 9.52 0.48
C PRO A 28 3.09 9.61 1.04
N ASP A 29 3.74 8.46 1.23
CA ASP A 29 5.14 8.40 1.64
C ASP A 29 6.08 8.96 0.57
N LYS A 30 5.74 8.69 -0.71
CA LYS A 30 6.48 9.22 -1.85
C LYS A 30 5.54 9.56 -2.98
N SER A 31 5.93 10.57 -3.75
CA SER A 31 5.26 10.91 -4.99
C SER A 31 6.27 11.27 -6.08
N TYR A 32 5.91 11.01 -7.33
CA TYR A 32 6.66 11.46 -8.48
C TYR A 32 5.71 11.97 -9.55
N THR A 33 5.96 13.17 -10.07
CA THR A 33 5.19 13.77 -11.17
C THR A 33 6.02 13.73 -12.44
N PHE A 34 5.47 13.14 -13.49
CA PHE A 34 6.07 13.08 -14.81
C PHE A 34 5.93 14.43 -15.53
N GLN A 35 6.74 14.65 -16.55
CA GLN A 35 6.70 15.89 -17.34
C GLN A 35 5.36 16.12 -18.05
N ASN A 36 4.61 15.06 -18.35
CA ASN A 36 3.27 15.13 -18.96
C ASN A 36 2.16 15.43 -17.94
N GLY A 37 2.49 15.65 -16.65
CA GLY A 37 1.53 15.97 -15.60
C GLY A 37 0.88 14.77 -14.92
N THR A 38 1.10 13.53 -15.39
CA THR A 38 0.68 12.35 -14.63
C THR A 38 1.58 12.19 -13.40
N SER A 39 1.10 11.49 -12.39
CA SER A 39 1.87 11.24 -11.19
C SER A 39 1.69 9.83 -10.64
N ILE A 40 2.67 9.38 -9.87
CA ILE A 40 2.60 8.17 -9.07
C ILE A 40 2.70 8.57 -7.61
N MET A 41 1.83 8.01 -6.77
CA MET A 41 1.92 8.10 -5.31
C MET A 41 2.15 6.70 -4.73
N GLU A 42 3.08 6.58 -3.78
CA GLU A 42 3.41 5.35 -3.06
C GLU A 42 3.03 5.49 -1.58
N TYR A 43 2.30 4.50 -1.08
CA TYR A 43 2.09 4.24 0.35
C TYR A 43 2.89 2.99 0.72
N ALA A 44 3.69 3.05 1.76
CA ALA A 44 4.57 1.98 2.17
C ALA A 44 4.33 1.61 3.65
N TYR A 45 4.28 0.31 3.89
CA TYR A 45 4.23 -0.31 5.20
C TYR A 45 5.40 -1.28 5.29
N ASP A 46 6.16 -1.20 6.36
CA ASP A 46 7.28 -2.08 6.68
C ASP A 46 7.19 -2.40 8.18
N ASP A 47 7.19 -3.68 8.53
CA ASP A 47 7.13 -4.15 9.91
C ASP A 47 8.07 -5.35 10.11
N ILE A 48 8.47 -5.58 11.36
CA ILE A 48 9.38 -6.65 11.74
C ILE A 48 8.80 -7.35 12.96
N ASP A 49 8.51 -8.64 12.81
CA ASP A 49 7.98 -9.47 13.88
C ASP A 49 8.94 -10.61 14.24
N GLN A 50 8.81 -11.11 15.48
CA GLN A 50 9.48 -12.32 15.92
C GLN A 50 8.47 -13.44 16.07
N VAL A 51 8.42 -14.30 15.05
CA VAL A 51 7.54 -15.47 15.05
C VAL A 51 8.28 -16.64 15.67
N GLY A 52 7.73 -17.19 16.73
CA GLY A 52 8.28 -18.36 17.41
C GLY A 52 7.34 -18.84 18.49
N ASP A 53 7.57 -20.05 18.96
CA ASP A 53 6.84 -20.61 20.09
C ASP A 53 7.37 -20.02 21.40
N ASP A 54 6.49 -19.82 22.39
CA ASP A 54 6.85 -19.24 23.69
C ASP A 54 7.62 -20.21 24.60
N THR A 55 7.88 -21.44 24.12
CA THR A 55 8.67 -22.43 24.86
C THR A 55 10.11 -21.94 25.08
N PRO A 56 10.61 -21.95 26.33
CA PRO A 56 11.98 -21.59 26.65
C PRO A 56 12.99 -22.43 25.86
N GLY A 57 13.86 -21.76 25.10
CA GLY A 57 14.88 -22.40 24.26
C GLY A 57 14.48 -22.62 22.80
N SER A 58 13.22 -22.34 22.42
CA SER A 58 12.81 -22.34 21.01
C SER A 58 13.41 -21.14 20.26
N PRO A 59 13.95 -21.34 19.05
CA PRO A 59 14.44 -20.24 18.23
C PRO A 59 13.27 -19.37 17.75
N ARG A 60 13.41 -18.05 17.90
CA ARG A 60 12.50 -17.08 17.27
C ARG A 60 13.01 -16.73 15.88
N GLN A 61 12.13 -16.72 14.90
CA GLN A 61 12.41 -16.29 13.55
C GLN A 61 12.05 -14.81 13.40
N ILE A 62 12.98 -14.01 12.90
CA ILE A 62 12.69 -12.62 12.51
C ILE A 62 12.04 -12.66 11.13
N VAL A 63 10.82 -12.12 11.03
CA VAL A 63 10.06 -12.02 9.79
C VAL A 63 9.89 -10.55 9.45
N HIS A 64 10.18 -10.19 8.21
CA HIS A 64 9.96 -8.84 7.70
C HIS A 64 8.67 -8.83 6.88
N TYR A 65 7.73 -7.98 7.27
CA TYR A 65 6.50 -7.71 6.55
C TYR A 65 6.64 -6.41 5.78
N LYS A 66 6.21 -6.43 4.53
CA LYS A 66 6.27 -5.27 3.64
C LYS A 66 5.01 -5.19 2.81
N CYS A 67 4.49 -3.99 2.63
CA CYS A 67 3.53 -3.69 1.59
C CYS A 67 3.84 -2.32 1.00
N LYS A 68 3.91 -2.24 -0.33
CA LYS A 68 4.00 -0.97 -1.05
C LYS A 68 2.86 -0.91 -2.04
N THR A 69 2.07 0.14 -1.96
CA THR A 69 0.92 0.35 -2.83
C THR A 69 1.11 1.64 -3.59
N LYS A 70 0.98 1.55 -4.91
CA LYS A 70 1.18 2.66 -5.83
C LYS A 70 -0.12 2.95 -6.54
N PHE A 71 -0.45 4.23 -6.64
CA PHE A 71 -1.54 4.72 -7.47
C PHE A 71 -0.97 5.55 -8.61
N GLU A 72 -1.46 5.28 -9.82
CA GLU A 72 -1.19 6.11 -10.99
C GLU A 72 -2.32 7.11 -11.17
N ILE A 73 -1.97 8.38 -11.22
CA ILE A 73 -2.89 9.50 -11.25
C ILE A 73 -2.66 10.26 -12.55
N ASP A 74 -3.75 10.57 -13.26
CA ASP A 74 -3.64 11.35 -14.49
C ASP A 74 -3.46 12.85 -14.22
N GLN A 75 -3.28 13.61 -15.29
CA GLN A 75 -3.12 15.07 -15.26
C GLN A 75 -4.31 15.85 -14.66
N ASN A 76 -5.48 15.22 -14.51
CA ASN A 76 -6.66 15.81 -13.88
C ASN A 76 -6.81 15.40 -12.41
N GLY A 77 -5.82 14.71 -11.84
CA GLY A 77 -5.88 14.20 -10.48
C GLY A 77 -6.75 12.95 -10.33
N ILE A 78 -7.11 12.27 -11.42
CA ILE A 78 -7.95 11.07 -11.36
C ILE A 78 -7.08 9.82 -11.26
N ILE A 79 -7.41 8.97 -10.28
CA ILE A 79 -6.75 7.68 -10.09
C ILE A 79 -7.17 6.72 -11.22
N ARG A 80 -6.19 6.22 -11.97
CA ARG A 80 -6.41 5.36 -13.14
C ARG A 80 -6.16 3.90 -12.89
N THR A 81 -5.15 3.59 -12.10
CA THR A 81 -4.81 2.22 -11.73
C THR A 81 -4.05 2.20 -10.41
N TRP A 82 -3.94 1.01 -9.83
CA TRP A 82 -3.11 0.73 -8.68
C TRP A 82 -2.24 -0.49 -8.92
N SER A 83 -1.13 -0.59 -8.19
CA SER A 83 -0.34 -1.81 -8.07
C SER A 83 0.16 -1.93 -6.65
N TRP A 84 0.39 -3.16 -6.18
CA TRP A 84 1.01 -3.38 -4.89
C TRP A 84 2.14 -4.41 -4.98
N LEU A 85 3.09 -4.32 -4.06
CA LEU A 85 4.24 -5.22 -3.95
C LEU A 85 4.56 -5.46 -2.48
N GLY A 86 4.65 -6.72 -2.08
CA GLY A 86 5.00 -7.09 -0.71
C GLY A 86 4.38 -8.42 -0.29
N ASN A 87 4.68 -8.84 0.93
CA ASN A 87 4.16 -10.06 1.53
C ASN A 87 3.06 -9.79 2.56
N ASP A 88 2.73 -8.53 2.83
CA ASP A 88 1.70 -8.16 3.82
C ASP A 88 0.73 -7.06 3.34
N CYS A 89 0.42 -7.06 2.03
CA CYS A 89 -0.60 -6.19 1.48
C CYS A 89 -2.01 -6.71 1.78
N GLN A 90 -2.44 -6.49 3.02
CA GLN A 90 -3.69 -7.03 3.55
C GLN A 90 -4.52 -5.94 4.21
N SER A 91 -5.82 -5.97 3.95
CA SER A 91 -6.78 -5.16 4.73
C SER A 91 -7.26 -5.95 5.92
N TYR A 92 -7.11 -5.35 7.10
CA TYR A 92 -7.80 -5.71 8.34
C TYR A 92 -9.29 -5.33 8.26
#